data_AF-A0A853C9E8-F1
#
_entry.id   AF-A0A853C9E8-F1
#
_cell.length_a   1.000
_cell.length_b   1.000
_cell.length_c   1.000
_cell.angle_alpha   90.00
_cell.angle_beta   90.00
_cell.angle_gamma   90.00
#
_symmetry.space_group_name_H-M   'P 1'
#
loop_
_entity.id
_entity.type
_entity.pdbx_description
1 polymer ?
#
loop_
_entity_poly.entity_id
_entity_poly.type
_entity_poly.pdbx_seq_one_letter_code
_entity_poly.pdbx_strand_id
1 'polypeptide(L)'
;MASTVDDSGEISAQAAAAIPQAQARAHTIAAVTAQRTAAAQAAQAAAAAAAEHANAGPDDFRAYAKQKVGDSQFSCLDKLWTRESHWNNKADNPSSTAYGIAQLLDSTWSHTGIKKTSDGYRQVDAGLVYIDKVYGSPCNAWAHSQKTGWY
;
A
#
# COMPACT_ATOMS: atom_id res chain seq x y z
N MET A 1 -21.74 -7.18 -75.48
CA MET A 1 -21.01 -6.50 -74.39
C MET A 1 -21.14 -7.35 -73.14
N ALA A 2 -20.06 -7.98 -72.71
CA ALA A 2 -19.93 -8.53 -71.36
C ALA A 2 -18.49 -8.26 -70.93
N SER A 3 -18.34 -7.28 -70.04
CA SER A 3 -17.07 -6.84 -69.49
C SER A 3 -16.59 -7.93 -68.54
N THR A 4 -15.57 -8.69 -68.93
CA THR A 4 -14.77 -9.48 -67.98
C THR A 4 -13.99 -8.50 -67.12
N VAL A 5 -14.55 -8.22 -65.96
CA VAL A 5 -13.94 -7.37 -64.94
C VAL A 5 -12.68 -8.06 -64.43
N ASP A 6 -11.67 -7.24 -64.15
CA ASP A 6 -10.32 -7.50 -63.65
C ASP A 6 -10.31 -8.21 -62.27
N ASP A 7 -10.95 -9.38 -62.16
CA ASP A 7 -11.05 -10.13 -60.90
C ASP A 7 -9.68 -10.71 -60.48
N SER A 8 -8.82 -11.02 -61.45
CA SER A 8 -7.48 -11.56 -61.19
C SER A 8 -6.52 -10.53 -60.55
N GLY A 9 -6.69 -9.24 -60.83
CA GLY A 9 -5.91 -8.16 -60.25
C GLY A 9 -6.26 -7.90 -58.78
N GLU A 10 -7.56 -7.91 -58.47
CA GLU A 10 -8.07 -7.71 -57.10
C GLU A 10 -7.76 -8.90 -56.18
N ILE A 11 -7.90 -10.14 -56.66
CA ILE A 11 -7.55 -11.35 -55.88
C ILE A 11 -6.03 -11.38 -55.56
N SER A 12 -5.19 -10.96 -56.51
CA SER A 12 -3.73 -10.91 -56.31
C SER A 12 -3.31 -9.84 -55.30
N ALA A 13 -3.95 -8.67 -55.31
CA ALA A 13 -3.72 -7.61 -54.34
C ALA A 13 -4.25 -7.97 -52.93
N GLN A 14 -5.40 -8.64 -52.84
CA GLN A 14 -5.97 -9.12 -51.58
C GLN A 14 -5.09 -10.20 -50.94
N ALA A 15 -4.54 -11.13 -51.74
CA ALA A 15 -3.59 -12.14 -51.27
C ALA A 15 -2.27 -11.51 -50.78
N ALA A 16 -1.75 -10.48 -51.45
CA ALA A 16 -0.54 -9.77 -51.05
C ALA A 16 -0.71 -8.97 -49.74
N ALA A 17 -1.90 -8.41 -49.48
CA ALA A 17 -2.21 -7.67 -48.26
C ALA A 17 -2.50 -8.57 -47.04
N ALA A 18 -2.83 -9.85 -47.24
CA ALA A 18 -3.18 -10.77 -46.16
C ALA A 18 -2.01 -11.11 -45.22
N ILE A 19 -0.78 -11.22 -45.73
CA ILE A 19 0.41 -11.58 -44.95
C ILE A 19 0.81 -10.44 -43.97
N PRO A 20 0.96 -9.18 -44.40
CA PRO A 20 1.25 -8.07 -43.48
C PRO A 20 0.15 -7.86 -42.43
N GLN A 21 -1.13 -8.05 -42.80
CA GLN A 21 -2.25 -7.96 -41.86
C GLN A 21 -2.22 -9.08 -40.82
N ALA A 22 -1.91 -10.31 -41.22
CA ALA A 22 -1.76 -11.44 -40.30
C ALA A 22 -0.59 -11.22 -39.33
N GLN A 23 0.55 -10.70 -39.81
CA GLN A 23 1.69 -10.35 -38.98
C GLN A 23 1.35 -9.23 -37.98
N ALA A 24 0.71 -8.15 -38.43
CA ALA A 24 0.28 -7.06 -37.54
C ALA A 24 -0.71 -7.53 -36.45
N ARG A 25 -1.63 -8.42 -36.80
CA ARG A 25 -2.54 -9.07 -35.83
C ARG A 25 -1.78 -9.94 -34.85
N ALA A 26 -0.81 -10.74 -35.30
CA ALA A 26 0.02 -11.56 -34.44
C ALA A 26 0.86 -10.71 -33.46
N HIS A 27 1.46 -9.62 -33.93
CA HIS A 27 2.18 -8.67 -33.08
C HIS A 27 1.25 -8.02 -32.05
N THR A 28 0.05 -7.62 -32.44
CA THR A 28 -0.94 -7.03 -31.52
C THR A 28 -1.38 -8.05 -30.45
N ILE A 29 -1.65 -9.29 -30.84
CA ILE A 29 -2.00 -10.37 -29.90
C ILE A 29 -0.84 -10.64 -28.93
N ALA A 30 0.39 -10.68 -29.43
CA ALA A 30 1.58 -10.86 -28.59
C ALA A 30 1.75 -9.70 -27.59
N ALA A 31 1.59 -8.46 -28.03
CA ALA A 31 1.70 -7.28 -27.17
C ALA A 31 0.61 -7.25 -26.08
N VAL A 32 -0.65 -7.52 -26.45
CA VAL A 32 -1.76 -7.59 -25.49
C VAL A 32 -1.57 -8.75 -24.51
N THR A 33 -1.08 -9.90 -24.97
CA THR A 33 -0.79 -11.04 -24.10
C THR A 33 0.32 -10.69 -23.10
N ALA A 34 1.41 -10.08 -23.56
CA ALA A 34 2.50 -9.64 -22.69
C ALA A 34 2.01 -8.61 -21.65
N GLN A 35 1.19 -7.64 -22.05
CA GLN A 35 0.64 -6.65 -21.12
C GLN A 35 -0.27 -7.29 -20.07
N ARG A 36 -1.11 -8.26 -20.46
CA ARG A 36 -1.97 -9.00 -19.53
C ARG A 36 -1.16 -9.86 -18.56
N THR A 37 -0.10 -10.50 -19.03
CA THR A 37 0.81 -11.27 -18.17
C THR A 37 1.53 -10.36 -17.17
N ALA A 38 2.04 -9.21 -17.61
CA ALA A 38 2.69 -8.24 -16.72
C ALA A 38 1.70 -7.70 -15.66
N ALA A 39 0.47 -7.38 -16.06
CA ALA A 39 -0.57 -6.96 -15.13
C ALA A 39 -0.93 -8.05 -14.11
N ALA A 40 -1.04 -9.31 -14.56
CA ALA A 40 -1.31 -10.44 -13.67
C ALA A 40 -0.17 -10.68 -12.66
N GLN A 41 1.08 -10.59 -13.12
CA GLN A 41 2.25 -10.70 -12.24
C GLN A 41 2.30 -9.56 -11.21
N ALA A 42 2.02 -8.33 -11.62
CA ALA A 42 1.94 -7.19 -10.71
C ALA A 42 0.83 -7.37 -9.66
N ALA A 43 -0.35 -7.86 -10.07
CA ALA A 43 -1.45 -8.14 -9.15
C ALA A 43 -1.08 -9.26 -8.15
N GLN A 44 -0.38 -10.29 -8.60
CA GLN A 44 0.08 -11.38 -7.74
C GLN A 44 1.12 -10.91 -6.72
N ALA A 45 2.07 -10.06 -7.13
CA ALA A 45 3.05 -9.45 -6.23
C ALA A 45 2.39 -8.55 -5.19
N ALA A 46 1.41 -7.71 -5.59
CA ALA A 46 0.66 -6.87 -4.67
C ALA A 46 -0.15 -7.69 -3.65
N ALA A 47 -0.76 -8.80 -4.08
CA ALA A 47 -1.45 -9.72 -3.19
C ALA A 47 -0.51 -10.40 -2.18
N ALA A 48 0.70 -10.79 -2.63
CA ALA A 48 1.71 -11.36 -1.74
C ALA A 48 2.18 -10.35 -0.67
N ALA A 49 2.47 -9.11 -1.05
CA ALA A 49 2.83 -8.05 -0.11
C ALA A 49 1.69 -7.74 0.88
N ALA A 50 0.44 -7.70 0.40
CA ALA A 50 -0.72 -7.53 1.28
C ALA A 50 -0.88 -8.69 2.27
N ALA A 51 -0.61 -9.92 1.84
CA ALA A 51 -0.65 -11.10 2.72
C ALA A 51 0.47 -11.06 3.76
N GLU A 52 1.67 -10.61 3.40
CA GLU A 52 2.78 -10.38 4.34
C GLU A 52 2.38 -9.37 5.43
N HIS A 53 1.84 -8.21 5.03
CA HIS A 53 1.34 -7.20 5.96
C HIS A 53 0.21 -7.73 6.86
N ALA A 54 -0.67 -8.60 6.32
CA ALA A 54 -1.77 -9.17 7.08
C ALA A 54 -1.30 -10.19 8.14
N ASN A 55 -0.16 -10.84 7.91
CA ASN A 55 0.45 -11.80 8.84
C ASN A 55 1.45 -11.15 9.81
N ALA A 56 1.81 -9.88 9.58
CA ALA A 56 2.70 -9.15 10.47
C ALA A 56 2.09 -8.95 11.86
N GLY A 57 2.95 -9.02 12.87
CA GLY A 57 2.58 -8.90 14.27
C GLY A 57 3.26 -7.75 15.01
N PRO A 58 3.02 -7.62 16.32
CA PRO A 58 3.59 -6.57 17.16
C PRO A 58 5.11 -6.38 17.04
N ASP A 59 5.86 -7.48 16.94
CA ASP A 59 7.33 -7.42 16.84
C ASP A 59 7.81 -6.84 15.50
N ASP A 60 7.09 -7.11 14.40
CA ASP A 60 7.39 -6.54 13.09
C ASP A 60 7.15 -5.03 13.10
N PHE A 61 6.04 -4.59 13.71
CA PHE A 61 5.72 -3.16 13.84
C PHE A 61 6.72 -2.43 14.75
N ARG A 62 7.15 -3.07 15.84
CA ARG A 62 8.22 -2.59 16.73
C ARG A 62 9.52 -2.41 15.95
N ALA A 63 9.93 -3.42 15.18
CA ALA A 63 11.15 -3.37 14.38
C ALA A 63 11.10 -2.25 13.32
N TYR A 64 9.97 -2.12 12.61
CA TYR A 64 9.75 -1.05 11.65
C TYR A 64 9.81 0.34 12.28
N ALA A 65 9.13 0.53 13.41
CA ALA A 65 9.16 1.80 14.14
C ALA A 65 10.58 2.14 14.62
N LYS A 66 11.32 1.15 15.12
CA LYS A 66 12.72 1.30 15.54
C LYS A 66 13.60 1.79 14.39
N GLN A 67 13.46 1.21 13.20
CA GLN A 67 14.18 1.64 12.00
C GLN A 67 13.87 3.10 11.64
N LYS A 68 12.63 3.56 11.84
CA LYS A 68 12.18 4.92 11.51
C LYS A 68 12.74 5.99 12.43
N VAL A 69 12.79 5.72 13.74
CA VAL A 69 13.13 6.75 14.74
C VAL A 69 14.52 6.61 15.35
N GLY A 70 15.19 5.46 15.14
CA GLY A 70 16.48 5.14 15.74
C GLY A 70 16.39 4.77 17.23
N ASP A 71 17.44 4.13 17.74
CA ASP A 71 17.45 3.50 19.06
C ASP A 71 17.10 4.44 20.22
N SER A 72 17.63 5.67 20.19
CA SER A 72 17.42 6.64 21.27
C SER A 72 15.94 7.00 21.43
N GLN A 73 15.25 7.32 20.33
CA GLN A 73 13.83 7.67 20.36
C GLN A 73 12.94 6.45 20.52
N PHE A 74 13.37 5.29 19.97
CA PHE A 74 12.60 4.06 20.04
C PHE A 74 12.37 3.61 21.48
N SER A 75 13.35 3.77 22.37
CA SER A 75 13.17 3.40 23.79
C SER A 75 12.01 4.12 24.49
N CYS A 76 11.72 5.37 24.10
CA CYS A 76 10.59 6.14 24.59
C CYS A 76 9.29 5.74 23.89
N LEU A 77 9.35 5.59 22.57
CA LEU A 77 8.21 5.17 21.75
C LEU A 77 7.69 3.80 22.20
N ASP A 78 8.60 2.88 22.51
CA ASP A 78 8.26 1.52 22.91
C ASP A 78 7.46 1.49 24.21
N LYS A 79 7.90 2.26 25.22
CA LYS A 79 7.17 2.41 26.47
C LYS A 79 5.80 3.04 26.25
N LEU A 80 5.75 4.07 25.41
CA LEU A 80 4.53 4.79 25.09
C LEU A 80 3.49 3.87 24.46
N TRP A 81 3.78 3.28 23.30
CA TRP A 81 2.82 2.45 22.56
C TRP A 81 2.58 1.08 23.18
N THR A 82 3.50 0.58 24.02
CA THR A 82 3.22 -0.58 24.86
C THR A 82 2.10 -0.28 25.85
N ARG A 83 2.10 0.91 26.48
CA ARG A 83 1.03 1.30 27.40
C ARG A 83 -0.30 1.50 26.66
N GLU A 84 -0.26 2.03 25.44
CA GLU A 84 -1.48 2.28 24.66
C GLU A 84 -2.18 1.00 24.21
N SER A 85 -1.43 0.02 23.70
CA SER A 85 -2.05 -1.13 23.03
C SER A 85 -1.26 -2.43 23.13
N HIS A 86 -0.09 -2.42 23.78
CA HIS A 86 0.90 -3.50 23.66
C HIS A 86 1.27 -3.78 22.19
N TRP A 87 1.35 -2.73 21.37
CA TRP A 87 1.63 -2.81 19.93
C TRP A 87 0.61 -3.61 19.11
N ASN A 88 -0.60 -3.81 19.64
CA ASN A 88 -1.67 -4.51 18.93
C ASN A 88 -2.35 -3.59 17.90
N ASN A 89 -2.17 -3.88 16.61
CA ASN A 89 -2.80 -3.13 15.51
C ASN A 89 -4.32 -3.27 15.44
N LYS A 90 -4.91 -4.21 16.18
CA LYS A 90 -6.35 -4.41 16.30
C LYS A 90 -6.91 -3.98 17.66
N ALA A 91 -6.12 -3.30 18.49
CA ALA A 91 -6.60 -2.76 19.76
C ALA A 91 -7.72 -1.75 19.51
N ASP A 92 -8.90 -2.04 20.07
CA ASP A 92 -10.10 -1.23 19.93
C ASP A 92 -10.59 -0.82 21.32
N ASN A 93 -11.04 0.43 21.45
CA ASN A 93 -11.62 0.92 22.69
C ASN A 93 -13.11 1.26 22.47
N PRO A 94 -14.06 0.43 22.95
CA PRO A 94 -15.48 0.59 22.66
C PRO A 94 -16.11 1.86 23.26
N SER A 95 -15.43 2.52 24.19
CA SER A 95 -15.89 3.77 24.82
C SER A 95 -15.41 5.03 24.10
N SER A 96 -14.58 4.91 23.06
CA SER A 96 -14.05 6.04 22.30
C SER A 96 -13.81 5.66 20.83
N THR A 97 -13.20 6.56 20.05
CA THR A 97 -12.79 6.25 18.66
C THR A 97 -11.34 5.76 18.54
N ALA A 98 -10.66 5.61 19.67
CA ALA A 98 -9.26 5.19 19.74
C ALA A 98 -9.07 3.79 19.14
N TYR A 99 -8.10 3.67 18.24
CA TYR A 99 -7.86 2.44 17.50
C TYR A 99 -6.38 2.21 17.15
N GLY A 100 -5.97 0.95 17.21
CA GLY A 100 -4.67 0.49 16.74
C GLY A 100 -3.50 0.75 17.70
N ILE A 101 -2.28 0.63 17.17
CA ILE A 101 -1.02 0.65 17.94
C ILE A 101 -0.90 1.90 18.82
N ALA A 102 -1.12 3.08 18.24
CA ALA A 102 -0.97 4.36 18.90
C ALA A 102 -2.27 4.86 19.56
N GLN A 103 -3.35 4.07 19.51
CA GLN A 103 -4.68 4.44 20.02
C GLN A 103 -5.18 5.80 19.49
N LEU A 104 -4.93 6.10 18.22
CA LEU A 104 -5.33 7.37 17.62
C LEU A 104 -6.86 7.47 17.51
N LEU A 105 -7.40 8.63 17.87
CA LEU A 105 -8.80 9.01 17.66
C LEU A 105 -9.08 9.31 16.18
N ASP A 106 -10.35 9.27 15.77
CA ASP A 106 -10.75 9.58 14.38
C ASP A 106 -10.31 10.99 13.94
N SER A 107 -10.42 11.97 14.84
CA SER A 107 -9.93 13.34 14.60
C SER A 107 -8.42 13.36 14.41
N THR A 108 -7.67 12.59 15.21
CA THR A 108 -6.22 12.47 15.10
C THR A 108 -5.80 11.82 13.80
N TRP A 109 -6.46 10.73 13.39
CA TRP A 109 -6.24 10.07 12.10
C TRP A 109 -6.37 11.04 10.94
N SER A 110 -7.42 11.87 10.92
CA SER A 110 -7.64 12.88 9.88
C SER A 110 -6.44 13.85 9.74
N HIS A 111 -5.85 14.28 10.86
CA HIS A 111 -4.71 15.21 10.85
C HIS A 111 -3.38 14.58 10.39
N THR A 112 -3.28 13.25 10.33
CA THR A 112 -2.09 12.58 9.81
C THR A 112 -2.04 12.55 8.28
N GLY A 113 -3.19 12.70 7.61
CA GLY A 113 -3.31 12.47 6.16
C GLY A 113 -3.34 10.98 5.76
N ILE A 114 -3.28 10.06 6.73
CA ILE A 114 -3.36 8.62 6.52
C ILE A 114 -4.78 8.17 6.88
N LYS A 115 -5.47 7.48 5.95
CA LYS A 115 -6.78 6.89 6.22
C LYS A 115 -6.67 5.84 7.34
N LYS A 116 -7.58 5.90 8.32
CA LYS A 116 -7.75 4.90 9.39
C LYS A 116 -7.79 3.49 8.80
N THR A 117 -6.98 2.59 9.36
CA THR A 117 -6.71 1.26 8.80
C THR A 117 -6.25 0.28 9.88
N SER A 118 -6.43 -1.02 9.63
CA SER A 118 -5.92 -2.13 10.46
C SER A 118 -4.51 -2.59 10.07
N ASP A 119 -3.94 -2.06 8.99
CA ASP A 119 -2.54 -2.32 8.61
C ASP A 119 -1.60 -1.67 9.64
N GLY A 120 -0.86 -2.52 10.38
CA GLY A 120 0.00 -2.07 11.47
C GLY A 120 1.15 -1.18 11.02
N TYR A 121 1.72 -1.38 9.83
CA TYR A 121 2.78 -0.51 9.32
C TYR A 121 2.26 0.91 9.06
N ARG A 122 1.06 1.01 8.47
CA ARG A 122 0.39 2.30 8.25
C ARG A 122 -0.01 2.98 9.55
N GLN A 123 -0.36 2.20 10.59
CA GLN A 123 -0.61 2.74 11.93
C GLN A 123 0.66 3.30 12.57
N VAL A 124 1.81 2.62 12.42
CA VAL A 124 3.11 3.16 12.86
C VAL A 124 3.39 4.49 12.18
N ASP A 125 3.25 4.57 10.85
CA ASP A 125 3.50 5.81 10.12
C ASP A 125 2.55 6.95 10.58
N ALA A 126 1.26 6.66 10.76
CA ALA A 126 0.29 7.64 11.26
C ALA A 126 0.62 8.13 12.68
N GLY A 127 0.96 7.21 13.58
CA GLY A 127 1.36 7.53 14.94
C GLY A 127 2.61 8.40 14.99
N LEU A 128 3.62 8.10 14.17
CA LEU A 128 4.85 8.90 14.08
C LEU A 128 4.59 10.31 13.53
N VAL A 129 3.73 10.45 12.50
CA VAL A 129 3.33 11.77 11.98
C VAL A 129 2.63 12.60 13.05
N TYR A 130 1.75 11.99 13.85
CA TYR A 130 1.09 12.67 14.95
C TYR A 130 2.08 13.10 16.03
N ILE A 131 2.97 12.20 16.45
CA ILE A 131 4.00 12.48 17.47
C ILE A 131 4.89 13.64 17.03
N ASP A 132 5.35 13.64 15.79
CA ASP A 132 6.18 14.70 15.24
C ASP A 132 5.46 16.06 15.27
N LYS A 133 4.21 16.11 14.78
CA LYS A 133 3.44 17.36 14.72
C LYS A 133 3.11 17.95 16.09
N VAL A 134 2.83 17.12 17.10
CA VAL A 134 2.34 17.58 18.41
C VAL A 134 3.46 17.68 19.46
N TYR A 135 4.41 16.76 19.42
CA TYR A 135 5.46 16.64 20.44
C TYR A 135 6.88 16.85 19.88
N GLY A 136 7.06 16.79 18.56
CA GLY A 136 8.35 16.89 17.88
C GLY A 136 9.25 15.65 18.01
N SER A 137 9.04 14.79 19.02
CA SER A 137 9.77 13.53 19.15
C SER A 137 9.08 12.51 20.05
N PRO A 138 9.33 11.20 19.87
CA PRO A 138 8.82 10.16 20.76
C PRO A 138 9.19 10.35 22.23
N CYS A 139 10.40 10.81 22.53
CA CYS A 139 10.79 11.07 23.92
C CYS A 139 10.05 12.27 24.54
N ASN A 140 9.74 13.31 23.76
CA ASN A 140 8.90 14.40 24.24
C ASN A 140 7.46 13.93 24.51
N ALA A 141 6.90 13.10 23.63
CA ALA A 141 5.58 12.50 23.82
C ALA A 141 5.52 11.63 25.08
N TRP A 142 6.53 10.77 25.28
CA TRP A 142 6.65 9.96 26.50
C TRP A 142 6.78 10.81 27.77
N ALA A 143 7.59 11.87 27.73
CA ALA A 143 7.76 12.78 28.87
C ALA A 143 6.45 13.52 29.21
N HIS A 144 5.70 13.97 28.20
CA HIS A 144 4.38 14.56 28.38
C HIS A 144 3.42 13.56 29.03
N SER A 145 3.38 12.35 28.49
CA SER A 145 2.48 11.30 28.93
C SER A 145 2.68 10.87 30.39
N GLN A 146 3.93 10.81 30.85
CA GLN A 146 4.21 10.53 32.26
C GLN A 146 3.66 11.62 33.20
N LYS A 147 3.46 12.85 32.73
CA LYS A 147 2.95 13.96 33.53
C LYS A 147 1.43 14.06 33.50
N THR A 148 0.80 13.79 32.36
CA THR A 148 -0.62 14.06 32.11
C THR A 148 -1.48 12.81 32.03
N GLY A 149 -0.89 11.64 31.84
CA GLY A 149 -1.58 10.38 31.61
C GLY A 149 -2.03 10.16 30.16
N TRP A 150 -1.80 11.12 29.25
CA TRP A 150 -2.16 11.05 27.84
C TRP A 150 -1.07 11.66 26.95
N TYR A 151 -1.12 11.40 25.64
CA TYR A 151 -0.32 12.06 24.60
C TYR A 151 -1.15 12.13 23.32
#